data_AF-A0A7W4A5T1-F1
#
_entry.id   AF-A0A7W4A5T1-F1
#
_cell.length_a   1.000
_cell.length_b   1.000
_cell.length_c   1.000
_cell.angle_alpha   90.00
_cell.angle_beta   90.00
_cell.angle_gamma   90.00
#
_symmetry.space_group_name_H-M   'P 1'
#
loop_
_entity.id
_entity.type
_entity.pdbx_description
1 polymer ?
#
loop_
_entity_poly.entity_id
_entity_poly.type
_entity_poly.pdbx_seq_one_letter_code
_entity_poly.pdbx_strand_id
1 'polypeptide(L)'
;MPSPTIKQLISRGRGVMEAERFEQFTLDSPQVLGESAQELMSKIPPSFGACAMISSMWAAYLNDNFSVPAIVVAGDLKISGKTIFKCKKNLPEPTKSGNIVSANWDGHCWIEIDGWIGDLSIFRTAYQIQGASHLKEFILSNFGSGRGALISGKSDLPLGMKYIPKYVLKDNQIDSLIGGLAYQVENGI
;
A
#
# COMPACT_ATOMS: atom_id res chain seq x y z
N MET A 1 6.49 20.78 -13.65
CA MET A 1 7.58 19.87 -13.24
C MET A 1 7.09 18.44 -13.33
N PRO A 2 7.91 17.49 -13.83
CA PRO A 2 7.55 16.07 -13.80
C PRO A 2 7.32 15.58 -12.36
N SER A 3 6.49 14.56 -12.19
CA SER A 3 6.30 13.93 -10.88
C SER A 3 7.60 13.24 -10.44
N PRO A 4 7.96 13.28 -9.14
CA PRO A 4 9.18 12.64 -8.66
C PRO A 4 9.14 11.12 -8.92
N THR A 5 10.29 10.54 -9.24
CA THR A 5 10.43 9.08 -9.35
C THR A 5 10.37 8.43 -7.97
N ILE A 6 10.09 7.12 -7.91
CA ILE A 6 10.07 6.40 -6.63
C ILE A 6 11.41 6.49 -5.90
N LYS A 7 12.54 6.36 -6.63
CA LYS A 7 13.89 6.55 -6.09
C LYS A 7 14.08 7.93 -5.45
N GLN A 8 13.59 8.99 -6.09
CA GLN A 8 13.65 10.35 -5.53
C GLN A 8 12.81 10.47 -4.25
N LEU A 9 11.66 9.80 -4.18
CA LEU A 9 10.83 9.78 -2.98
C LEU A 9 11.51 9.00 -1.85
N ILE A 10 12.10 7.83 -2.12
CA ILE A 10 12.86 7.04 -1.15
C ILE A 10 14.05 7.85 -0.64
N SER A 11 14.83 8.45 -1.53
CA SER A 11 15.98 9.28 -1.15
C SER A 11 15.61 10.42 -0.20
N ARG A 12 14.46 11.08 -0.44
CA ARG A 12 13.95 12.15 0.42
C ARG A 12 13.36 11.66 1.75
N GLY A 13 12.68 10.52 1.74
CA GLY A 13 11.94 10.01 2.90
C GLY A 13 12.77 9.11 3.82
N ARG A 14 13.57 8.23 3.23
CA ARG A 14 14.32 7.14 3.88
C ARG A 14 15.84 7.24 3.69
N GLY A 15 16.32 8.17 2.87
CA GLY A 15 17.75 8.42 2.66
C GLY A 15 18.33 7.75 1.41
N VAL A 16 19.53 8.17 1.04
CA VAL A 16 20.20 7.77 -0.22
C VAL A 16 20.53 6.28 -0.22
N MET A 17 21.05 5.73 0.88
CA MET A 17 21.44 4.32 0.97
C MET A 17 20.24 3.38 0.74
N GLU A 18 19.08 3.71 1.31
CA GLU A 18 17.84 2.94 1.10
C GLU A 18 17.36 3.04 -0.36
N ALA A 19 17.54 4.20 -0.99
CA ALA A 19 17.19 4.37 -2.40
C ALA A 19 18.09 3.54 -3.33
N GLU A 20 19.38 3.39 -3.00
CA GLU A 20 20.33 2.56 -3.72
C GLU A 20 20.04 1.07 -3.51
N ARG A 21 19.80 0.64 -2.25
CA ARG A 21 19.39 -0.73 -1.93
C ARG A 21 18.13 -1.13 -2.71
N PHE A 22 17.14 -0.23 -2.77
CA PHE A 22 15.91 -0.47 -3.52
C PHE A 22 16.16 -0.61 -5.03
N GLU A 23 17.01 0.24 -5.62
CA GLU A 23 17.29 0.23 -7.06
C GLU A 23 18.12 -0.98 -7.49
N GLN A 24 19.00 -1.47 -6.63
CA GLN A 24 19.87 -2.63 -6.90
C GLN A 24 19.16 -3.96 -6.65
N PHE A 25 18.03 -3.95 -5.94
CA PHE A 25 17.28 -5.16 -5.66
C PHE A 25 16.55 -5.66 -6.91
N THR A 26 16.63 -6.95 -7.17
CA THR A 26 15.85 -7.64 -8.20
C THR A 26 14.99 -8.70 -7.53
N LEU A 27 13.71 -8.74 -7.88
CA LEU A 27 12.78 -9.72 -7.38
C LEU A 27 12.90 -11.00 -8.22
N ASP A 28 13.52 -12.03 -7.65
CA ASP A 28 13.71 -13.33 -8.32
C ASP A 28 12.38 -13.94 -8.80
N SER A 29 11.34 -13.81 -7.99
CA SER A 29 10.01 -14.31 -8.31
C SER A 29 8.89 -13.49 -7.66
N PRO A 30 7.81 -13.17 -8.39
CA PRO A 30 6.62 -12.54 -7.81
C PRO A 30 5.79 -13.49 -6.94
N GLN A 31 6.07 -14.81 -6.93
CA GLN A 31 5.34 -15.77 -6.10
C GLN A 31 5.42 -15.43 -4.61
N VAL A 32 6.57 -14.95 -4.14
CA VAL A 32 6.76 -14.52 -2.73
C VAL A 32 5.77 -13.43 -2.31
N LEU A 33 5.40 -12.54 -3.24
CA LEU A 33 4.39 -11.50 -2.98
C LEU A 33 3.02 -12.16 -2.79
N GLY A 34 2.66 -13.14 -3.62
CA GLY A 34 1.39 -13.85 -3.54
C GLY A 34 1.24 -14.66 -2.24
N GLU A 35 2.27 -15.42 -1.89
CA GLU A 35 2.28 -16.27 -0.70
C GLU A 35 2.20 -15.44 0.60
N SER A 36 3.04 -14.40 0.70
CA SER A 36 3.01 -13.49 1.85
C SER A 36 1.70 -12.71 1.96
N ALA A 37 1.12 -12.27 0.83
CA ALA A 37 -0.19 -11.65 0.80
C ALA A 37 -1.28 -12.59 1.32
N GLN A 38 -1.29 -13.83 0.85
CA GLN A 38 -2.27 -14.83 1.29
C GLN A 38 -2.15 -15.12 2.78
N GLU A 39 -0.93 -15.30 3.29
CA GLU A 39 -0.70 -15.57 4.70
C GLU A 39 -1.20 -14.43 5.59
N LEU A 40 -0.80 -13.19 5.29
CA LEU A 40 -1.21 -12.03 6.08
C LEU A 40 -2.72 -11.83 6.04
N MET A 41 -3.31 -11.93 4.86
CA MET A 41 -4.74 -11.66 4.67
C MET A 41 -5.65 -12.72 5.28
N SER A 42 -5.13 -13.94 5.55
CA SER A 42 -5.84 -14.97 6.31
C SER A 42 -5.98 -14.64 7.80
N LYS A 43 -5.11 -13.77 8.33
CA LYS A 43 -5.06 -13.38 9.75
C LYS A 43 -5.69 -12.01 10.01
N ILE A 44 -5.78 -11.16 8.99
CA ILE A 44 -6.25 -9.77 9.13
C ILE A 44 -7.73 -9.66 8.72
N PRO A 45 -8.64 -9.26 9.63
CA PRO A 45 -10.05 -9.11 9.32
C PRO A 45 -10.27 -8.02 8.24
N PRO A 46 -11.34 -8.09 7.44
CA PRO A 46 -11.64 -7.07 6.46
C PRO A 46 -12.13 -5.77 7.12
N SER A 47 -11.26 -4.78 7.31
CA SER A 47 -11.63 -3.45 7.79
C SER A 47 -11.46 -2.37 6.70
N PHE A 48 -12.37 -1.39 6.69
CA PHE A 48 -12.29 -0.26 5.75
C PHE A 48 -11.19 0.72 6.19
N GLY A 49 -10.45 1.29 5.24
CA GLY A 49 -9.44 2.32 5.53
C GLY A 49 -8.09 1.80 6.08
N ALA A 50 -7.89 0.49 6.16
CA ALA A 50 -6.65 -0.10 6.69
C ALA A 50 -5.48 -0.18 5.68
N CYS A 51 -5.55 0.50 4.53
CA CYS A 51 -4.54 0.40 3.47
C CYS A 51 -3.12 0.70 3.97
N ALA A 52 -2.96 1.74 4.80
CA ALA A 52 -1.67 2.11 5.37
C ALA A 52 -1.14 1.01 6.30
N MET A 53 -1.96 0.55 7.24
CA MET A 53 -1.62 -0.50 8.21
C MET A 53 -1.25 -1.82 7.55
N ILE A 54 -2.08 -2.28 6.62
CA ILE A 54 -1.87 -3.56 5.93
C ILE A 54 -0.66 -3.49 5.00
N SER A 55 -0.44 -2.37 4.29
CA SER A 55 0.76 -2.20 3.45
C SER A 55 2.04 -2.14 4.29
N SER A 56 2.00 -1.48 5.46
CA SER A 56 3.10 -1.44 6.42
C SER A 56 3.45 -2.83 6.97
N MET A 57 2.44 -3.58 7.42
CA MET A 57 2.64 -4.96 7.88
C MET A 57 3.23 -5.83 6.77
N TRP A 58 2.73 -5.70 5.54
CA TRP A 58 3.22 -6.51 4.44
C TRP A 58 4.66 -6.19 4.03
N ALA A 59 5.03 -4.92 3.98
CA ALA A 59 6.41 -4.52 3.69
C ALA A 59 7.39 -5.03 4.77
N ALA A 60 7.04 -4.91 6.05
CA ALA A 60 7.85 -5.42 7.15
C ALA A 60 7.97 -6.96 7.07
N TYR A 61 6.85 -7.66 6.89
CA TYR A 61 6.83 -9.11 6.76
C TYR A 61 7.70 -9.62 5.59
N LEU A 62 7.65 -8.94 4.44
CA LEU A 62 8.47 -9.23 3.27
C LEU A 62 9.97 -9.03 3.55
N ASN A 63 10.33 -7.94 4.21
CA ASN A 63 11.71 -7.66 4.57
C ASN A 63 12.25 -8.69 5.57
N ASP A 64 11.49 -9.00 6.63
CA ASP A 64 11.96 -9.82 7.74
C ASP A 64 12.03 -11.31 7.40
N ASN A 65 11.14 -11.81 6.54
CA ASN A 65 11.05 -13.23 6.22
C ASN A 65 11.68 -13.61 4.87
N PHE A 66 11.82 -12.65 3.95
CA PHE A 66 12.28 -12.92 2.58
C PHE A 66 13.40 -11.97 2.12
N SER A 67 13.87 -11.05 2.97
CA SER A 67 14.86 -10.03 2.60
C SER A 67 14.42 -9.16 1.40
N VAL A 68 13.11 -9.04 1.17
CA VAL A 68 12.55 -8.24 0.08
C VAL A 68 12.33 -6.80 0.57
N PRO A 69 13.06 -5.79 0.06
CA PRO A 69 12.99 -4.41 0.54
C PRO A 69 11.79 -3.65 -0.06
N ALA A 70 10.58 -4.15 0.16
CA ALA A 70 9.37 -3.52 -0.33
C ALA A 70 9.16 -2.15 0.33
N ILE A 71 8.81 -1.14 -0.46
CA ILE A 71 8.62 0.23 0.02
C ILE A 71 7.14 0.52 0.11
N VAL A 72 6.69 1.00 1.28
CA VAL A 72 5.32 1.48 1.44
C VAL A 72 5.20 2.87 0.82
N VAL A 73 4.39 2.96 -0.22
CA VAL A 73 4.14 4.18 -0.98
C VAL A 73 2.76 4.70 -0.65
N ALA A 74 2.68 6.02 -0.49
CA ALA A 74 1.43 6.73 -0.29
C ALA A 74 1.22 7.73 -1.43
N GLY A 75 -0.01 7.79 -1.96
CA GLY A 75 -0.31 8.70 -3.05
C GLY A 75 -1.74 8.71 -3.53
N ASP A 76 -1.90 9.17 -4.77
CA ASP A 76 -3.22 9.22 -5.42
C ASP A 76 -3.48 7.90 -6.17
N LEU A 77 -4.73 7.45 -6.17
CA LEU A 77 -5.21 6.43 -7.10
C LEU A 77 -6.17 7.07 -8.09
N LYS A 78 -5.92 6.88 -9.38
CA LYS A 78 -6.84 7.27 -10.44
C LYS A 78 -7.33 6.04 -11.21
N ILE A 79 -8.62 6.06 -11.54
CA ILE A 79 -9.29 5.06 -12.37
C ILE A 79 -9.99 5.80 -13.51
N SER A 80 -9.63 5.45 -14.75
CA SER A 80 -10.22 6.02 -15.98
C SER A 80 -10.27 7.56 -15.98
N GLY A 81 -9.19 8.18 -15.51
CA GLY A 81 -9.06 9.65 -15.41
C GLY A 81 -9.71 10.28 -14.17
N LYS A 82 -10.58 9.56 -13.45
CA LYS A 82 -11.18 10.02 -12.19
C LYS A 82 -10.25 9.73 -11.02
N THR A 83 -10.17 10.66 -10.07
CA THR A 83 -9.40 10.46 -8.84
C THR A 83 -10.27 9.73 -7.83
N ILE A 84 -9.86 8.52 -7.44
CA ILE A 84 -10.54 7.69 -6.45
C ILE A 84 -10.03 8.02 -5.04
N PHE A 85 -8.70 8.05 -4.89
CA PHE A 85 -8.03 8.48 -3.66
C PHE A 85 -7.13 9.67 -3.95
N LYS A 86 -7.16 10.67 -3.08
CA LYS A 86 -6.40 11.91 -3.21
C LYS A 86 -5.56 12.15 -1.97
N CYS A 87 -4.27 11.92 -2.09
CA CYS A 87 -3.31 12.22 -1.03
C CYS A 87 -3.06 13.74 -0.95
N LYS A 88 -3.78 14.41 -0.05
CA LYS A 88 -3.67 15.86 0.21
C LYS A 88 -2.57 16.20 1.22
N LYS A 89 -2.25 15.28 2.12
CA LYS A 89 -1.31 15.46 3.24
C LYS A 89 -0.55 14.16 3.46
N ASN A 90 0.63 14.24 4.06
CA ASN A 90 1.33 13.04 4.52
C ASN A 90 0.60 12.46 5.74
N LEU A 91 0.68 11.14 5.90
CA LEU A 91 0.33 10.49 7.15
C LEU A 91 1.17 11.11 8.28
N PRO A 92 0.57 11.33 9.47
CA PRO A 92 1.28 11.92 10.59
C PRO A 92 2.48 11.05 10.98
N GLU A 93 3.52 11.70 11.50
CA GLU A 93 4.57 10.97 12.20
C GLU A 93 4.12 10.66 13.64
N PRO A 94 4.60 9.56 14.23
CA PRO A 94 4.24 9.21 15.59
C PRO A 94 4.71 10.30 16.57
N THR A 95 3.83 10.74 17.47
CA THR A 95 4.20 11.68 18.53
C THR A 95 4.65 10.92 19.79
N LYS A 96 5.61 11.48 20.52
CA LYS A 96 6.08 10.92 21.81
C LYS A 96 4.98 10.84 22.89
N SER A 97 3.84 11.49 22.68
CA SER A 97 2.75 11.57 23.65
C SER A 97 1.90 10.30 23.74
N GLY A 98 2.10 9.29 22.87
CA GLY A 98 1.34 8.03 22.91
C GLY A 98 -0.14 8.18 22.56
N ASN A 99 -0.56 9.34 22.05
CA ASN A 99 -1.95 9.59 21.70
C ASN A 99 -2.32 8.80 20.44
N ILE A 100 -3.44 8.07 20.49
CA ILE A 100 -4.04 7.45 19.31
C ILE A 100 -4.52 8.57 18.38
N VAL A 101 -3.88 8.71 17.22
CA VAL A 101 -4.32 9.64 16.18
C VAL A 101 -5.25 8.88 15.23
N SER A 102 -6.57 9.01 15.44
CA SER A 102 -7.56 8.64 14.44
C SER A 102 -7.76 9.81 13.48
N ALA A 103 -7.00 9.83 12.39
CA ALA A 103 -7.12 10.85 11.36
C ALA A 103 -7.65 10.21 10.07
N ASN A 104 -8.77 10.73 9.55
CA ASN A 104 -9.22 10.40 8.21
C ASN A 104 -8.18 10.91 7.20
N TRP A 105 -7.61 9.99 6.42
CA TRP A 105 -6.63 10.28 5.39
C TRP A 105 -7.19 9.86 4.03
N ASP A 106 -7.31 10.83 3.11
CA ASP A 106 -7.97 10.66 1.81
C ASP A 106 -7.11 9.96 0.74
N GLY A 107 -5.86 9.60 1.07
CA GLY A 107 -4.93 8.96 0.15
C GLY A 107 -5.09 7.45 0.09
N HIS A 108 -4.18 6.80 -0.63
CA HIS A 108 -4.08 5.34 -0.68
C HIS A 108 -2.65 4.87 -0.46
N CYS A 109 -2.48 3.74 0.22
CA CYS A 109 -1.18 3.10 0.43
C CYS A 109 -1.10 1.76 -0.29
N TRP A 110 0.07 1.47 -0.84
CA TRP A 110 0.44 0.21 -1.50
C TRP A 110 1.92 -0.05 -1.25
N ILE A 111 2.42 -1.22 -1.65
CA ILE A 111 3.85 -1.49 -1.71
C ILE A 111 4.37 -1.41 -3.15
N GLU A 112 5.61 -0.94 -3.32
CA GLU A 112 6.35 -1.07 -4.56
C GLU A 112 7.65 -1.83 -4.33
N ILE A 113 8.02 -2.68 -5.28
CA ILE A 113 9.27 -3.46 -5.26
C ILE A 113 9.64 -3.85 -6.69
N ASP A 114 10.85 -3.54 -7.15
CA ASP A 114 11.37 -3.96 -8.47
C ASP A 114 10.37 -3.80 -9.64
N GLY A 115 9.73 -2.64 -9.74
CA GLY A 115 8.74 -2.37 -10.80
C GLY A 115 7.35 -2.98 -10.60
N TRP A 116 7.15 -3.78 -9.54
CA TRP A 116 5.86 -4.31 -9.12
C TRP A 116 5.10 -3.36 -8.19
N ILE A 117 3.78 -3.46 -8.24
CA ILE A 117 2.83 -2.88 -7.28
C ILE A 117 2.12 -4.04 -6.56
N GLY A 118 2.08 -3.94 -5.24
CA GLY A 118 1.28 -4.80 -4.37
C GLY A 118 0.26 -3.98 -3.59
N ASP A 119 -1.01 -4.35 -3.66
CA ASP A 119 -2.09 -3.70 -2.94
C ASP A 119 -3.09 -4.71 -2.37
N LEU A 120 -3.01 -4.90 -1.04
CA LEU A 120 -3.88 -5.83 -0.30
C LEU A 120 -5.26 -5.24 0.01
N SER A 121 -5.44 -3.94 -0.19
CA SER A 121 -6.64 -3.24 0.28
C SER A 121 -7.65 -2.99 -0.84
N ILE A 122 -7.19 -2.76 -2.08
CA ILE A 122 -8.03 -2.23 -3.15
C ILE A 122 -9.25 -3.09 -3.48
N PHE A 123 -9.09 -4.42 -3.48
CA PHE A 123 -10.20 -5.33 -3.74
C PHE A 123 -11.20 -5.34 -2.59
N ARG A 124 -10.74 -5.44 -1.34
CA ARG A 124 -11.60 -5.34 -0.16
C ARG A 124 -12.39 -4.02 -0.17
N THR A 125 -11.72 -2.90 -0.43
CA THR A 125 -12.35 -1.59 -0.53
C THR A 125 -13.41 -1.55 -1.62
N ALA A 126 -13.10 -2.03 -2.83
CA ALA A 126 -14.06 -2.04 -3.93
C ALA A 126 -15.30 -2.90 -3.65
N TYR A 127 -15.12 -4.06 -3.04
CA TYR A 127 -16.21 -5.00 -2.75
C TYR A 127 -17.11 -4.54 -1.59
N GLN A 128 -16.57 -3.78 -0.64
CA GLN A 128 -17.33 -3.22 0.49
C GLN A 128 -18.19 -2.01 0.12
N ILE A 129 -17.94 -1.34 -1.00
CA ILE A 129 -18.73 -0.16 -1.41
C ILE A 129 -20.17 -0.57 -1.71
N GLN A 130 -21.10 0.05 -0.99
CA GLN A 130 -22.54 -0.02 -1.26
C GLN A 130 -22.93 1.01 -2.33
N GLY A 131 -23.84 0.64 -3.23
CA GLY A 131 -24.28 1.51 -4.33
C GLY A 131 -23.30 1.60 -5.52
N ALA A 132 -23.56 2.57 -6.40
CA ALA A 132 -22.78 2.82 -7.60
C ALA A 132 -21.41 3.43 -7.27
N SER A 133 -20.34 2.89 -7.84
CA SER A 133 -18.98 3.37 -7.62
C SER A 133 -18.07 3.04 -8.78
N HIS A 134 -17.35 4.05 -9.24
CA HIS A 134 -16.42 3.91 -10.35
C HIS A 134 -15.28 2.94 -10.03
N LEU A 135 -14.82 2.90 -8.78
CA LEU A 135 -13.82 1.92 -8.33
C LEU A 135 -14.40 0.51 -8.40
N LYS A 136 -15.59 0.30 -7.84
CA LYS A 136 -16.24 -1.01 -7.79
C LYS A 136 -16.50 -1.57 -9.20
N GLU A 137 -17.10 -0.76 -10.06
CA GLU A 137 -17.36 -1.12 -11.46
C GLU A 137 -16.07 -1.48 -12.21
N PHE A 138 -15.02 -0.68 -12.06
CA PHE A 138 -13.74 -0.94 -12.70
C PHE A 138 -13.10 -2.24 -12.22
N ILE A 139 -13.09 -2.47 -10.90
CA ILE A 139 -12.50 -3.66 -10.30
C ILE A 139 -13.25 -4.91 -10.76
N LEU A 140 -14.59 -4.91 -10.70
CA LEU A 140 -15.39 -6.05 -11.13
C LEU A 140 -15.22 -6.33 -12.63
N SER A 141 -15.11 -5.30 -13.47
CA SER A 141 -14.98 -5.47 -14.92
C SER A 141 -13.61 -5.99 -15.36
N ASN A 142 -12.52 -5.61 -14.66
CA ASN A 142 -11.16 -5.99 -15.06
C ASN A 142 -10.63 -7.21 -14.31
N PHE A 143 -11.04 -7.43 -13.06
CA PHE A 143 -10.49 -8.49 -12.20
C PHE A 143 -11.54 -9.50 -11.72
N GLY A 144 -12.82 -9.16 -11.82
CA GLY A 144 -13.92 -9.94 -11.26
C GLY A 144 -14.09 -9.73 -9.76
N SER A 145 -14.94 -10.56 -9.15
CA SER A 145 -15.16 -10.62 -7.70
C SER A 145 -14.26 -11.66 -7.04
N GLY A 146 -14.18 -11.62 -5.70
CA GLY A 146 -13.49 -12.65 -4.90
C GLY A 146 -11.96 -12.61 -4.96
N ARG A 147 -11.36 -11.52 -5.43
CA ARG A 147 -9.89 -11.36 -5.44
C ARG A 147 -9.38 -10.85 -4.10
N GLY A 148 -8.21 -11.35 -3.67
CA GLY A 148 -7.61 -11.04 -2.37
C GLY A 148 -6.59 -9.90 -2.39
N ALA A 149 -5.66 -9.91 -3.36
CA ALA A 149 -4.56 -8.96 -3.46
C ALA A 149 -4.29 -8.60 -4.93
N LEU A 150 -4.06 -7.31 -5.21
CA LEU A 150 -3.53 -6.88 -6.50
C LEU A 150 -2.02 -6.99 -6.46
N ILE A 151 -1.43 -7.83 -7.31
CA ILE A 151 0.00 -7.92 -7.54
C ILE A 151 0.22 -7.83 -9.03
N SER A 152 0.92 -6.78 -9.49
CA SER A 152 1.05 -6.50 -10.92
C SER A 152 2.31 -5.70 -11.21
N GLY A 153 2.99 -6.01 -12.32
CA GLY A 153 3.99 -5.12 -12.89
C GLY A 153 3.36 -3.79 -13.27
N LYS A 154 4.05 -2.66 -13.07
CA LYS A 154 3.52 -1.33 -13.39
C LYS A 154 3.04 -1.18 -14.85
N SER A 155 3.68 -1.89 -15.78
CA SER A 155 3.29 -1.94 -17.19
C SER A 155 2.01 -2.71 -17.47
N ASP A 156 1.63 -3.61 -16.56
CA ASP A 156 0.58 -4.61 -16.77
C ASP A 156 -0.72 -4.22 -16.05
N LEU A 157 -0.72 -3.08 -15.34
CA LEU A 157 -1.93 -2.51 -14.76
C LEU A 157 -2.97 -2.26 -15.86
N PRO A 158 -4.25 -2.58 -15.62
CA PRO A 158 -5.29 -2.34 -16.60
C PRO A 158 -5.36 -0.88 -17.03
N LEU A 159 -5.66 -0.66 -18.31
CA LEU A 159 -5.77 0.68 -18.88
C LEU A 159 -6.74 1.53 -18.06
N GLY A 160 -6.27 2.69 -17.63
CA GLY A 160 -7.04 3.62 -16.80
C GLY A 160 -6.72 3.54 -15.31
N MET A 161 -6.09 2.47 -14.82
CA MET A 161 -5.61 2.37 -13.44
C MET A 161 -4.23 3.03 -13.30
N LYS A 162 -4.11 4.00 -12.41
CA LYS A 162 -2.85 4.73 -12.17
C LYS A 162 -2.63 4.96 -10.69
N TYR A 163 -1.60 4.32 -10.16
CA TYR A 163 -1.00 4.64 -8.87
C TYR A 163 -0.01 5.78 -9.06
N ILE A 164 -0.19 6.89 -8.33
CA ILE A 164 0.64 8.09 -8.46
C ILE A 164 1.32 8.34 -7.12
N PRO A 165 2.60 7.93 -6.97
CA PRO A 165 3.36 8.13 -5.74
C PRO A 165 3.43 9.61 -5.35
N LYS A 166 3.27 9.92 -4.06
CA LYS A 166 3.43 11.27 -3.49
C LYS A 166 4.53 11.31 -2.44
N TYR A 167 4.59 10.30 -1.57
CA TYR A 167 5.67 10.12 -0.61
C TYR A 167 5.77 8.63 -0.25
N VAL A 168 6.83 8.28 0.48
CA VAL A 168 7.04 6.93 1.03
C VAL A 168 7.01 7.01 2.56
N LEU A 169 6.57 5.95 3.21
CA LEU A 169 6.53 5.92 4.67
C LEU A 169 7.93 5.63 5.22
N LYS A 170 8.22 6.29 6.35
CA LYS A 170 9.41 6.07 7.16
C LYS A 170 9.21 4.89 8.11
N ASP A 171 10.31 4.34 8.62
CA ASP A 171 10.26 3.17 9.52
C ASP A 171 9.43 3.45 10.78
N ASN A 172 9.61 4.61 11.41
CA ASN A 172 8.79 4.98 12.57
C ASN A 172 7.27 5.01 12.28
N GLN A 173 6.87 5.41 11.07
CA GLN A 173 5.47 5.38 10.63
C GLN A 173 5.01 3.94 10.40
N ILE A 174 5.84 3.10 9.78
CA ILE A 174 5.58 1.68 9.55
C ILE A 174 5.38 0.98 10.89
N ASP A 175 6.30 1.14 11.84
CA ASP A 175 6.24 0.52 13.17
C ASP A 175 4.95 0.90 13.92
N SER A 176 4.59 2.18 13.86
CA SER A 176 3.39 2.68 14.54
C SER A 176 2.10 2.19 13.90
N LEU A 177 2.08 2.05 12.57
CA LEU A 177 0.94 1.49 11.84
C LEU A 177 0.80 -0.03 12.10
N ILE A 178 1.90 -0.75 12.22
CA ILE A 178 1.91 -2.16 12.61
C ILE A 178 1.37 -2.32 14.04
N GLY A 179 1.82 -1.48 14.97
CA GLY A 179 1.28 -1.46 16.33
C GLY A 179 -0.22 -1.16 16.36
N GLY A 180 -0.68 -0.22 15.53
CA GLY A 180 -2.11 0.08 15.37
C GLY A 180 -2.91 -1.10 14.81
N LEU A 181 -2.37 -1.83 13.84
CA LEU A 181 -3.00 -3.03 13.30
C LEU A 181 -3.10 -4.14 14.35
N ALA A 182 -2.02 -4.40 15.09
CA ALA A 182 -2.02 -5.38 16.16
C ALA A 182 -3.09 -5.06 17.21
N TYR A 183 -3.18 -3.79 17.62
CA TYR A 183 -4.23 -3.33 18.54
C TYR A 183 -5.64 -3.58 17.97
N GLN A 184 -5.90 -3.30 16.69
CA GLN A 184 -7.21 -3.57 16.08
C GLN A 184 -7.54 -5.07 16.05
N VAL A 185 -6.57 -5.92 15.69
CA VAL A 185 -6.75 -7.37 15.65
C VAL A 185 -7.02 -7.94 17.04
N GLU A 186 -6.27 -7.51 18.06
CA GLU A 186 -6.45 -7.97 19.44
C GLU A 186 -7.79 -7.54 20.04
N ASN A 187 -8.29 -6.36 19.67
CA ASN A 187 -9.51 -5.78 20.23
C ASN A 187 -10.76 -5.96 19.36
N GLY A 188 -10.63 -6.61 18.19
CA GLY A 188 -11.74 -6.89 17.28
C GLY A 188 -12.40 -5.64 16.68
N ILE A 189 -11.61 -4.60 16.41
CA ILE A 189 -12.07 -3.29 15.87
C ILE A 189 -11.92 -3.24 14.36
#